data_AF-A0A077Z8G9-F1
#
_entry.id   AF-A0A077Z8G9-F1
#
_cell.length_a   1.000
_cell.length_b   1.000
_cell.length_c   1.000
_cell.angle_alpha   90.00
_cell.angle_beta   90.00
_cell.angle_gamma   90.00
#
_symmetry.space_group_name_H-M   'P 1'
#
loop_
_entity.id
_entity.type
_entity.pdbx_description
1 polymer ?
#
loop_
_entity_poly.entity_id
_entity_poly.type
_entity_poly.pdbx_seq_one_letter_code
_entity_poly.pdbx_strand_id
1 'polypeptide(L)'
;MKFTLRGTMEGVGRCGYITEWAGREVHLQTPMLLLHTIAGHVPHLSHEVLRLTELLKLAKQQTVWLNAVGGLYGSRIGALSAVKESGMSIRQFLGLPDDTLVFLSFNDPAVSMHSGCNDDSSSSVFTRSGRMKVSMDSYKFFLNKFTGCAQALCDSDNPAGSSNRRLEKSVRRSLAFAAECLKICNQNVCGIFGTVVGGYDLNQRIHCCEKLNGLTGLQGYVFEGFHSFGDVSNLPLNHVVSLVQSCLELLPTDRLRYIPGAFNPSQIVQLAKAGIDLFDSSFATLEAGKGNAIFLNTEFPLNDSFEVIEVCNARHARHFLPVVEGCDCYTCSNYTRAYVNHLWATNELLSVMLLTVHNLHQYLNMFVRIRAAVEANFY
;
A
#
# COMPACT_ATOMS: atom_id res chain seq x y z
N MET A 1 18.29 -3.43 4.23
CA MET A 1 17.10 -3.96 4.93
C MET A 1 17.44 -5.36 5.40
N LYS A 2 16.98 -5.74 6.59
CA LYS A 2 17.13 -7.08 7.13
C LYS A 2 15.75 -7.62 7.47
N PHE A 3 15.32 -8.62 6.72
CA PHE A 3 14.08 -9.36 6.96
C PHE A 3 14.44 -10.79 7.35
N THR A 4 13.83 -11.27 8.43
CA THR A 4 14.01 -12.65 8.92
C THR A 4 12.65 -13.31 9.01
N LEU A 5 12.51 -14.40 8.28
CA LEU A 5 11.31 -15.23 8.33
C LEU A 5 11.31 -16.03 9.65
N ARG A 6 10.24 -15.92 10.42
CA ARG A 6 10.06 -16.68 11.66
C ARG A 6 9.46 -18.05 11.38
N GLY A 7 8.44 -18.09 10.53
CA GLY A 7 7.69 -19.30 10.21
C GLY A 7 6.81 -19.14 8.99
N THR A 8 6.49 -20.26 8.36
CA THR A 8 5.53 -20.36 7.26
C THR A 8 4.66 -21.57 7.50
N MET A 9 3.35 -21.44 7.34
CA MET A 9 2.43 -22.58 7.41
C MET A 9 1.41 -22.45 6.28
N GLU A 10 1.24 -23.53 5.53
CA GLU A 10 0.28 -23.59 4.43
C GLU A 10 -1.14 -23.29 4.95
N GLY A 11 -1.88 -22.46 4.22
CA GLY A 11 -3.22 -22.01 4.63
C GLY A 11 -3.25 -20.94 5.75
N VAL A 12 -2.13 -20.66 6.41
CA VAL A 12 -2.00 -19.63 7.46
C VAL A 12 -1.22 -18.42 6.95
N GLY A 13 -0.22 -18.64 6.09
CA GLY A 13 0.67 -17.61 5.55
C GLY A 13 2.04 -17.64 6.22
N ARG A 14 2.67 -16.47 6.34
CA ARG A 14 4.01 -16.35 6.93
C ARG A 14 4.11 -15.16 7.88
N CYS A 15 4.95 -15.32 8.88
CA CYS A 15 5.31 -14.26 9.82
C CYS A 15 6.82 -14.08 9.82
N GLY A 16 7.26 -12.84 9.87
CA GLY A 16 8.66 -12.48 9.96
C GLY A 16 8.87 -11.15 10.65
N TYR A 17 10.15 -10.79 10.77
CA TYR A 17 10.60 -9.58 11.43
C TYR A 17 11.47 -8.77 10.48
N ILE A 18 11.27 -7.46 10.49
CA ILE A 18 12.17 -6.50 9.88
C ILE A 18 12.96 -5.86 11.02
N THR A 19 14.29 -6.05 10.99
CA THR A 19 15.21 -5.48 11.99
C THR A 19 15.96 -4.25 11.48
N GLU A 20 15.93 -4.04 10.15
CA GLU A 20 16.52 -2.86 9.53
C GLU A 20 15.69 -2.43 8.33
N TRP A 21 15.28 -1.16 8.26
CA TRP A 21 14.56 -0.55 7.14
C TRP A 21 15.39 0.59 6.55
N ALA A 22 15.96 0.36 5.36
CA ALA A 22 16.84 1.32 4.67
C ALA A 22 17.94 1.91 5.59
N GLY A 23 18.71 1.04 6.26
CA GLY A 23 19.81 1.44 7.14
C GLY A 23 19.39 1.92 8.54
N ARG A 24 18.09 2.02 8.84
CA ARG A 24 17.59 2.32 10.19
C ARG A 24 17.24 1.04 10.93
N GLU A 25 17.72 0.92 12.18
CA GLU A 25 17.31 -0.17 13.07
C GLU A 25 15.83 0.01 13.45
N VAL A 26 15.06 -1.07 13.32
CA VAL A 26 13.61 -1.09 13.54
C VAL A 26 13.20 -2.42 14.15
N HIS A 27 11.98 -2.49 14.67
CA HIS A 27 11.37 -3.76 15.08
C HIS A 27 9.95 -3.82 14.53
N LEU A 28 9.82 -4.37 13.31
CA LEU A 28 8.53 -4.53 12.64
C LEU A 28 8.22 -6.01 12.45
N GLN A 29 6.95 -6.35 12.52
CA GLN A 29 6.44 -7.70 12.32
C GLN A 29 5.60 -7.76 11.04
N THR A 30 5.72 -8.84 10.26
CA THR A 30 4.88 -9.12 9.09
C THR A 30 3.86 -10.23 9.38
N PRO A 31 2.68 -10.23 8.74
CA PRO A 31 2.23 -9.24 7.76
C PRO A 31 1.93 -7.87 8.40
N MET A 32 2.12 -6.79 7.63
CA MET A 32 1.92 -5.42 8.12
C MET A 32 1.19 -4.50 7.13
N LEU A 33 0.55 -3.49 7.72
CA LEU A 33 -0.09 -2.39 7.02
C LEU A 33 0.92 -1.25 6.78
N LEU A 34 0.99 -0.80 5.53
CA LEU A 34 1.58 0.45 5.12
C LEU A 34 0.49 1.53 5.15
N LEU A 35 0.77 2.64 5.81
CA LEU A 35 -0.18 3.74 5.97
C LEU A 35 -0.22 4.57 4.67
N HIS A 36 -1.30 4.44 3.90
CA HIS A 36 -1.51 5.17 2.65
C HIS A 36 -1.54 6.67 2.88
N THR A 37 -0.71 7.39 2.12
CA THR A 37 -0.57 8.84 2.21
C THR A 37 -0.61 9.47 0.82
N ILE A 38 -1.10 10.70 0.76
CA ILE A 38 -1.03 11.56 -0.41
C ILE A 38 -0.07 12.70 -0.07
N ALA A 39 1.05 12.75 -0.79
CA ALA A 39 2.12 13.73 -0.53
C ALA A 39 2.52 13.78 0.95
N GLY A 40 2.86 12.64 1.55
CA GLY A 40 3.36 12.55 2.92
C GLY A 40 2.30 12.61 4.02
N HIS A 41 1.04 12.89 3.71
CA HIS A 41 -0.02 13.00 4.70
C HIS A 41 -1.10 11.94 4.50
N VAL A 42 -1.59 11.38 5.60
CA VAL A 42 -2.80 10.55 5.55
C VAL A 42 -3.94 11.41 5.02
N PRO A 43 -4.73 10.94 4.04
CA PRO A 43 -5.84 11.72 3.50
C PRO A 43 -6.68 12.37 4.60
N HIS A 44 -6.81 13.70 4.55
CA HIS A 44 -7.57 14.53 5.51
C HIS A 44 -7.01 14.62 6.94
N LEU A 45 -5.92 13.95 7.30
CA LEU A 45 -5.37 13.97 8.66
C LEU A 45 -3.95 14.55 8.68
N SER A 46 -3.77 15.65 9.40
CA SER A 46 -2.43 16.18 9.69
C SER A 46 -1.66 15.24 10.63
N HIS A 47 -0.32 15.39 10.68
CA HIS A 47 0.50 14.66 11.65
C HIS A 47 0.09 14.93 13.11
N GLU A 48 -0.44 16.12 13.38
CA GLU A 48 -0.96 16.46 14.70
C GLU A 48 -2.25 15.72 15.02
N VAL A 49 -3.21 15.68 14.08
CA VAL A 49 -4.47 14.94 14.27
C VAL A 49 -4.21 13.45 14.46
N LEU A 50 -3.25 12.86 13.73
CA LEU A 50 -2.85 11.46 13.92
C LEU A 50 -2.30 11.19 15.33
N ARG A 51 -1.56 12.15 15.91
CA ARG A 51 -1.07 12.06 17.29
C ARG A 51 -2.20 12.24 18.31
N LEU A 52 -3.06 13.24 18.13
CA LEU A 52 -4.17 13.56 19.04
C LEU A 52 -5.22 12.44 19.11
N THR A 53 -5.47 11.77 17.99
CA THR A 53 -6.39 10.62 17.93
C THR A 53 -5.78 9.33 18.44
N GLU A 54 -4.49 9.34 18.80
CA GLU A 54 -3.69 8.18 19.21
C GLU A 54 -3.74 7.01 18.21
N LEU A 55 -4.09 7.28 16.95
CA LEU A 55 -4.42 6.27 15.95
C LEU A 55 -3.32 5.22 15.79
N LEU A 56 -2.07 5.66 15.77
CA LEU A 56 -0.93 4.79 15.53
C LEU A 56 -0.51 3.97 16.75
N LYS A 57 -0.97 4.29 17.97
CA LYS A 57 -0.64 3.50 19.17
C LYS A 57 -1.17 2.07 19.06
N LEU A 58 -2.35 1.90 18.44
CA LEU A 58 -2.97 0.59 18.26
C LEU A 58 -2.16 -0.35 17.36
N ALA A 59 -1.30 0.18 16.49
CA ALA A 59 -0.47 -0.64 15.62
C ALA A 59 0.44 -1.61 16.42
N LYS A 60 0.72 -1.30 17.69
CA LYS A 60 1.67 -1.99 18.57
C LYS A 60 3.10 -2.09 18.00
N GLN A 61 3.40 -1.30 16.98
CA GLN A 61 4.71 -1.17 16.33
C GLN A 61 4.79 0.15 15.56
N GLN A 62 5.99 0.53 15.10
CA GLN A 62 6.14 1.65 14.17
C GLN A 62 5.43 1.35 12.85
N THR A 63 4.87 2.39 12.22
CA THR A 63 4.20 2.26 10.91
C THR A 63 5.10 2.75 9.78
N VAL A 64 5.08 2.04 8.66
CA VAL A 64 5.71 2.50 7.41
C VAL A 64 4.67 3.25 6.59
N TRP A 65 5.01 4.45 6.13
CA TRP A 65 4.13 5.35 5.40
C TRP A 65 4.31 5.11 3.90
N LEU A 66 3.22 4.74 3.23
CA LEU A 66 3.18 4.53 1.79
C LEU A 66 2.94 5.85 1.08
N ASN A 67 3.96 6.34 0.38
CA ASN A 67 3.83 7.42 -0.58
C ASN A 67 3.77 6.86 -1.99
N ALA A 68 3.09 7.56 -2.90
CA ALA A 68 3.10 7.23 -4.31
C ALA A 68 3.86 8.30 -5.11
N VAL A 69 4.59 7.88 -6.15
CA VAL A 69 5.26 8.78 -7.08
C VAL A 69 4.28 9.82 -7.64
N GLY A 70 3.08 9.40 -8.04
CA GLY A 70 2.04 10.31 -8.51
C GLY A 70 1.72 11.46 -7.53
N GLY A 71 1.57 11.15 -6.24
CA GLY A 71 1.28 12.16 -5.21
C GLY A 71 2.39 13.19 -5.03
N LEU A 72 3.63 12.80 -5.27
CA LEU A 72 4.81 13.67 -5.13
C LEU A 72 5.15 14.44 -6.41
N TYR A 73 4.83 13.88 -7.58
CA TYR A 73 5.01 14.59 -8.84
C TYR A 73 3.83 15.56 -9.14
N GLY A 74 2.63 15.31 -8.59
CA GLY A 74 1.36 15.81 -9.13
C GLY A 74 0.90 17.20 -8.71
N SER A 75 1.63 17.91 -7.85
CA SER A 75 1.31 19.32 -7.56
C SER A 75 1.72 20.20 -8.75
N ARG A 76 1.02 21.30 -9.04
CA ARG A 76 1.30 22.17 -10.20
C ARG A 76 2.70 22.79 -10.22
N ILE A 77 3.44 22.67 -9.12
CA ILE A 77 4.86 23.05 -8.95
C ILE A 77 5.66 21.77 -8.64
N GLY A 78 5.38 20.69 -9.38
CA GLY A 78 5.62 19.28 -9.01
C GLY A 78 6.73 19.10 -8.00
N ALA A 79 6.44 18.55 -6.82
CA ALA A 79 7.28 18.66 -5.62
C ALA A 79 8.77 18.43 -5.87
N LEU A 80 9.14 17.62 -6.88
CA LEU A 80 10.52 17.56 -7.39
C LEU A 80 11.16 18.89 -7.74
N SER A 81 10.50 19.80 -8.47
CA SER A 81 11.07 21.10 -8.80
C SER A 81 11.29 21.93 -7.55
N ALA A 82 10.30 21.96 -6.65
CA ALA A 82 10.43 22.64 -5.35
C ALA A 82 11.55 22.03 -4.48
N VAL A 83 11.66 20.70 -4.42
CA VAL A 83 12.75 19.97 -3.73
C VAL A 83 14.10 20.24 -4.38
N LYS A 84 14.16 20.33 -5.71
CA LYS A 84 15.37 20.63 -6.47
C LYS A 84 15.86 22.05 -6.21
N GLU A 85 14.96 23.02 -6.22
CA GLU A 85 15.27 24.44 -6.02
C GLU A 85 15.60 24.75 -4.55
N SER A 86 14.87 24.17 -3.61
CA SER A 86 15.11 24.37 -2.16
C SER A 86 16.33 23.60 -1.64
N GLY A 87 16.79 22.57 -2.36
CA GLY A 87 17.86 21.67 -1.93
C GLY A 87 17.47 20.69 -0.82
N MET A 88 16.24 20.78 -0.31
CA MET A 88 15.72 19.91 0.76
C MET A 88 15.70 18.43 0.35
N SER A 89 15.67 17.55 1.34
CA SER A 89 15.26 16.16 1.11
C SER A 89 13.73 16.07 0.97
N ILE A 90 13.24 14.98 0.38
CA ILE A 90 11.78 14.74 0.28
C ILE A 90 11.14 14.69 1.66
N ARG A 91 11.80 14.09 2.66
CA ARG A 91 11.33 14.05 4.05
C ARG A 91 11.10 15.44 4.62
N GLN A 92 12.09 16.32 4.47
CA GLN A 92 12.03 17.70 4.96
C GLN A 92 10.92 18.49 4.26
N PHE A 93 10.80 18.36 2.93
CA PHE A 93 9.76 19.03 2.16
C PHE A 93 8.35 18.63 2.61
N LEU A 94 8.15 17.36 2.94
CA LEU A 94 6.87 16.82 3.40
C LEU A 94 6.60 17.06 4.89
N GLY A 95 7.56 17.61 5.65
CA GLY A 95 7.43 17.78 7.10
C GLY A 95 7.25 16.44 7.85
N LEU A 96 7.74 15.33 7.27
CA LEU A 96 7.59 14.01 7.85
C LEU A 96 8.42 13.92 9.16
N PRO A 97 7.84 13.47 10.28
CA PRO A 97 8.58 13.25 11.52
C PRO A 97 9.81 12.37 11.33
N ASP A 98 10.90 12.65 12.04
CA ASP A 98 12.21 12.03 11.78
C ASP A 98 12.22 10.51 11.91
N ASP A 99 11.41 9.96 12.78
CA ASP A 99 11.25 8.53 13.05
C ASP A 99 10.35 7.81 12.04
N THR A 100 9.59 8.54 11.22
CA THR A 100 8.66 7.95 10.25
C THR A 100 9.40 7.09 9.24
N LEU A 101 9.01 5.83 9.05
CA LEU A 101 9.55 4.98 7.99
C LEU A 101 8.74 5.18 6.71
N VAL A 102 9.37 5.14 5.54
CA VAL A 102 8.69 5.43 4.27
C VAL A 102 8.92 4.31 3.25
N PHE A 103 7.84 3.93 2.57
CA PHE A 103 7.86 3.15 1.34
C PHE A 103 7.31 4.00 0.19
N LEU A 104 7.97 4.01 -0.96
CA LEU A 104 7.49 4.68 -2.16
C LEU A 104 6.98 3.65 -3.18
N SER A 105 5.67 3.59 -3.41
CA SER A 105 5.11 2.89 -4.57
C SER A 105 5.16 3.74 -5.82
N PHE A 106 5.22 3.09 -6.98
CA PHE A 106 5.15 3.77 -8.26
C PHE A 106 3.74 4.31 -8.50
N ASN A 107 2.74 3.42 -8.46
CA ASN A 107 1.33 3.78 -8.58
C ASN A 107 0.73 4.11 -7.22
N ASP A 108 -0.26 5.01 -7.19
CA ASP A 108 -1.08 5.24 -6.02
C ASP A 108 -2.21 4.20 -5.98
N PRO A 109 -2.28 3.32 -4.95
CA PRO A 109 -3.33 2.31 -4.86
C PRO A 109 -4.76 2.88 -4.91
N ALA A 110 -4.94 4.15 -4.49
CA ALA A 110 -6.23 4.82 -4.46
C ALA A 110 -6.60 5.53 -5.77
N VAL A 111 -5.72 5.60 -6.78
CA VAL A 111 -5.94 6.35 -8.02
C VAL A 111 -5.92 5.41 -9.22
N SER A 112 -7.03 5.36 -9.95
CA SER A 112 -7.14 4.51 -11.13
C SER A 112 -6.16 4.89 -12.24
N MET A 113 -5.50 3.87 -12.78
CA MET A 113 -4.61 3.93 -13.92
C MET A 113 -5.38 3.77 -15.23
N HIS A 114 -4.93 4.46 -16.29
CA HIS A 114 -5.44 4.26 -17.65
C HIS A 114 -4.41 3.53 -18.51
N SER A 115 -4.89 2.61 -19.34
CA SER A 115 -4.03 1.79 -20.19
C SER A 115 -3.43 2.55 -21.39
N GLY A 116 -2.35 2.01 -21.95
CA GLY A 116 -1.76 2.49 -23.21
C GLY A 116 -0.87 3.73 -23.07
N CYS A 117 -0.43 4.05 -21.86
CA CYS A 117 0.32 5.28 -21.58
C CYS A 117 1.84 5.07 -21.35
N ASN A 118 2.35 3.84 -21.47
CA ASN A 118 3.75 3.50 -21.19
C ASN A 118 4.56 3.25 -22.47
N ASP A 119 5.81 3.74 -22.50
CA ASP A 119 6.75 3.55 -23.60
C ASP A 119 8.10 2.98 -23.13
N ASP A 120 9.07 2.83 -24.04
CA ASP A 120 10.37 2.25 -23.67
C ASP A 120 11.23 3.19 -22.82
N SER A 121 10.93 4.49 -22.81
CA SER A 121 11.71 5.52 -22.11
C SER A 121 11.12 5.91 -20.75
N SER A 122 9.88 5.51 -20.47
CA SER A 122 9.12 6.04 -19.35
C SER A 122 7.88 5.21 -19.03
N SER A 123 7.40 5.38 -17.80
CA SER A 123 6.07 4.90 -17.39
C SER A 123 5.23 6.07 -16.90
N SER A 124 3.92 5.99 -17.09
CA SER A 124 2.99 7.04 -16.70
C SER A 124 2.39 6.75 -15.33
N VAL A 125 2.28 7.80 -14.50
CA VAL A 125 1.49 7.80 -13.26
C VAL A 125 0.28 8.71 -13.44
N PHE A 126 -0.80 8.38 -12.75
CA PHE A 126 -2.04 9.15 -12.78
C PHE A 126 -2.25 9.85 -11.44
N THR A 127 -2.73 11.08 -11.50
CA THR A 127 -2.99 11.92 -10.32
C THR A 127 -4.33 12.62 -10.50
N ARG A 128 -4.82 13.28 -9.45
CA ARG A 128 -5.97 14.17 -9.56
C ARG A 128 -5.76 15.31 -10.56
N SER A 129 -4.51 15.72 -10.81
CA SER A 129 -4.15 16.74 -11.80
C SER A 129 -4.03 16.21 -13.23
N GLY A 130 -4.12 14.89 -13.44
CA GLY A 130 -3.96 14.25 -14.74
C GLY A 130 -2.74 13.32 -14.82
N ARG A 131 -2.41 12.92 -16.05
CA ARG A 131 -1.31 11.99 -16.38
C ARG A 131 0.04 12.70 -16.33
N MET A 132 1.02 12.03 -15.75
CA MET A 132 2.42 12.46 -15.83
C MET A 132 3.33 11.32 -16.28
N LYS A 133 4.30 11.66 -17.11
CA LYS A 133 5.30 10.76 -17.66
C LYS A 133 6.53 10.77 -16.76
N VAL A 134 6.93 9.62 -16.23
CA VAL A 134 8.11 9.46 -15.36
C VAL A 134 9.18 8.74 -16.17
N SER A 135 10.22 9.49 -16.57
CA SER A 135 11.41 8.92 -17.20
C SER A 135 12.40 8.41 -16.16
N MET A 136 13.34 7.57 -16.59
CA MET A 136 14.38 7.07 -15.67
C MET A 136 15.26 8.18 -15.08
N ASP A 137 15.57 9.22 -15.86
CA ASP A 137 16.34 10.37 -15.35
C ASP A 137 15.59 11.13 -14.26
N SER A 138 14.29 11.37 -14.46
CA SER A 138 13.46 12.04 -13.47
C SER A 138 13.35 11.20 -12.19
N TYR A 139 13.22 9.88 -12.34
CA TYR A 139 13.10 8.97 -11.22
C TYR A 139 14.42 8.80 -10.46
N LYS A 140 15.56 8.79 -11.16
CA LYS A 140 16.89 8.81 -10.57
C LYS A 140 17.09 10.01 -9.65
N PHE A 141 16.68 11.21 -10.10
CA PHE A 141 16.74 12.41 -9.26
C PHE A 141 15.93 12.22 -7.96
N PHE A 142 14.73 11.65 -8.08
CA PHE A 142 13.87 11.38 -6.94
C PHE A 142 14.53 10.38 -5.96
N LEU A 143 15.01 9.24 -6.47
CA LEU A 143 15.66 8.20 -5.66
C LEU A 143 16.89 8.72 -4.91
N ASN A 144 17.69 9.60 -5.52
CA ASN A 144 18.85 10.22 -4.88
C ASN A 144 18.49 11.17 -3.72
N LYS A 145 17.25 11.68 -3.65
CA LYS A 145 16.75 12.57 -2.60
C LYS A 145 15.82 11.88 -1.60
N PHE A 146 15.55 10.60 -1.82
CA PHE A 146 14.64 9.81 -1.03
C PHE A 146 15.39 8.97 0.01
N THR A 147 14.80 8.84 1.20
CA THR A 147 15.32 7.98 2.28
C THR A 147 14.23 7.02 2.71
N GLY A 148 14.48 5.72 2.58
CA GLY A 148 13.49 4.68 2.82
C GLY A 148 13.61 3.54 1.81
N CYS A 149 12.50 2.83 1.56
CA CYS A 149 12.43 1.85 0.49
C CYS A 149 11.53 2.34 -0.64
N ALA A 150 11.85 1.97 -1.87
CA ALA A 150 11.12 2.37 -3.05
C ALA A 150 10.86 1.16 -3.95
N GLN A 151 9.79 1.24 -4.73
CA GLN A 151 9.52 0.36 -5.84
C GLN A 151 10.32 0.82 -7.07
N ALA A 152 10.90 -0.10 -7.84
CA ALA A 152 11.49 0.25 -9.12
C ALA A 152 10.43 0.77 -10.10
N LEU A 153 10.83 1.66 -11.01
CA LEU A 153 9.97 2.05 -12.13
C LEU A 153 9.50 0.78 -12.88
N CYS A 154 8.24 0.71 -13.27
CA CYS A 154 7.68 -0.49 -13.88
C CYS A 154 6.57 -0.18 -14.88
N ASP A 155 6.36 -1.11 -15.82
CA ASP A 155 5.24 -1.09 -16.75
C ASP A 155 4.20 -2.13 -16.32
N SER A 156 3.33 -1.77 -15.38
CA SER A 156 2.29 -2.64 -14.83
C SER A 156 0.93 -2.54 -15.52
N ASP A 157 0.85 -1.83 -16.64
CA ASP A 157 -0.36 -1.76 -17.47
C ASP A 157 -0.57 -3.07 -18.24
N ASN A 158 -1.16 -4.05 -17.55
CA ASN A 158 -1.44 -5.39 -18.06
C ASN A 158 -2.92 -5.75 -17.89
N PRO A 159 -3.86 -5.03 -18.54
CA PRO A 159 -5.29 -5.33 -18.42
C PRO A 159 -5.59 -6.78 -18.81
N ALA A 160 -6.64 -7.35 -18.22
CA ALA A 160 -7.10 -8.69 -18.56
C ALA A 160 -7.34 -8.79 -20.09
N GLY A 161 -6.87 -9.87 -20.70
CA GLY A 161 -6.91 -10.04 -22.17
C GLY A 161 -5.75 -9.39 -22.94
N SER A 162 -4.72 -8.87 -22.24
CA SER A 162 -3.50 -8.39 -22.90
C SER A 162 -2.84 -9.45 -23.77
N SER A 163 -2.45 -9.09 -25.00
CA SER A 163 -1.69 -9.98 -25.88
C SER A 163 -0.31 -10.37 -25.29
N ASN A 164 0.20 -11.55 -25.64
CA ASN A 164 1.55 -11.98 -25.23
C ASN A 164 2.63 -10.94 -25.57
N ARG A 165 2.55 -10.30 -26.74
CA ARG A 165 3.47 -9.23 -27.14
C ARG A 165 3.43 -8.01 -26.20
N ARG A 166 2.26 -7.68 -25.65
CA ARG A 166 2.11 -6.58 -24.67
C ARG A 166 2.73 -6.93 -23.33
N LEU A 167 2.51 -8.17 -22.88
CA LEU A 167 3.05 -8.69 -21.62
C LEU A 167 4.58 -8.80 -21.68
N GLU A 168 5.14 -9.33 -22.78
CA GLU A 168 6.59 -9.40 -23.00
C GLU A 168 7.25 -8.02 -22.94
N LYS A 169 6.63 -6.99 -23.55
CA LYS A 169 7.11 -5.61 -23.44
C LYS A 169 7.09 -5.09 -22.01
N SER A 170 6.03 -5.38 -21.26
CA SER A 170 5.89 -4.97 -19.85
C SER A 170 6.98 -5.60 -18.98
N VAL A 171 7.20 -6.91 -19.13
CA VAL A 171 8.26 -7.64 -18.42
C VAL A 171 9.63 -7.08 -18.79
N ARG A 172 9.95 -6.97 -20.09
CA ARG A 172 11.24 -6.45 -20.55
C ARG A 172 11.55 -5.04 -20.01
N ARG A 173 10.57 -4.13 -20.06
CA ARG A 173 10.73 -2.75 -19.56
C ARG A 173 10.95 -2.73 -18.05
N SER A 174 10.12 -3.45 -17.30
CA SER A 174 10.20 -3.49 -15.84
C SER A 174 11.52 -4.08 -15.35
N LEU A 175 12.05 -5.10 -16.03
CA LEU A 175 13.37 -5.66 -15.73
C LEU A 175 14.51 -4.68 -16.00
N ALA A 176 14.46 -3.95 -17.13
CA ALA A 176 15.45 -2.93 -17.45
C ALA A 176 15.45 -1.79 -16.42
N PHE A 177 14.26 -1.32 -16.02
CA PHE A 177 14.11 -0.32 -14.98
C PHE A 177 14.57 -0.81 -13.61
N ALA A 178 14.25 -2.05 -13.22
CA ALA A 178 14.70 -2.63 -11.96
C ALA A 178 16.24 -2.69 -11.87
N ALA A 179 16.90 -3.12 -12.94
CA ALA A 179 18.36 -3.16 -13.00
C ALA A 179 18.98 -1.76 -12.85
N GLU A 180 18.41 -0.74 -13.49
CA GLU A 180 18.93 0.63 -13.40
C GLU A 180 18.64 1.28 -12.04
N CYS A 181 17.43 1.11 -11.49
CA CYS A 181 17.08 1.58 -10.14
C CYS A 181 17.98 0.95 -9.07
N LEU A 182 18.31 -0.33 -9.22
CA LEU A 182 19.21 -1.04 -8.30
C LEU A 182 20.63 -0.45 -8.31
N LYS A 183 21.19 -0.12 -9.49
CA LYS A 183 22.50 0.55 -9.57
C LYS A 183 22.48 1.90 -8.85
N ILE A 184 21.42 2.70 -9.03
CA ILE A 184 21.26 4.00 -8.39
C ILE A 184 21.14 3.85 -6.86
N CYS A 185 20.34 2.89 -6.40
CA CYS A 185 20.09 2.69 -4.98
C CYS A 185 21.29 2.10 -4.25
N ASN A 186 22.13 1.28 -4.89
CA ASN A 186 23.37 0.77 -4.30
C ASN A 186 24.40 1.87 -3.98
N GLN A 187 24.26 3.06 -4.59
CA GLN A 187 25.10 4.22 -4.32
C GLN A 187 24.54 5.12 -3.21
N ASN A 188 23.35 4.80 -2.68
CA ASN A 188 22.60 5.62 -1.73
C ASN A 188 22.03 4.77 -0.59
N VAL A 189 21.45 5.40 0.43
CA VAL A 189 20.74 4.70 1.51
C VAL A 189 19.26 4.52 1.14
N CYS A 190 18.99 3.81 0.04
CA CYS A 190 17.65 3.52 -0.45
C CYS A 190 17.50 2.02 -0.72
N GLY A 191 16.49 1.38 -0.12
CA GLY A 191 16.16 -0.01 -0.44
C GLY A 191 15.27 -0.09 -1.68
N ILE A 192 15.58 -0.93 -2.67
CA ILE A 192 14.78 -1.03 -3.90
C ILE A 192 14.03 -2.37 -3.98
N PHE A 193 12.79 -2.34 -4.45
CA PHE A 193 11.95 -3.50 -4.71
C PHE A 193 11.77 -3.69 -6.22
N GLY A 194 11.87 -4.92 -6.70
CA GLY A 194 11.55 -5.26 -8.09
C GLY A 194 10.06 -5.53 -8.28
N THR A 195 9.49 -5.18 -9.44
CA THR A 195 8.06 -5.39 -9.70
C THR A 195 7.84 -6.62 -10.59
N VAL A 196 7.14 -7.63 -10.06
CA VAL A 196 6.66 -8.80 -10.81
C VAL A 196 5.42 -8.40 -11.60
N VAL A 197 5.59 -8.29 -12.92
CA VAL A 197 4.53 -8.00 -13.90
C VAL A 197 4.30 -9.22 -14.80
N GLY A 198 3.40 -9.12 -15.78
CA GLY A 198 3.04 -10.23 -16.67
C GLY A 198 1.54 -10.53 -16.76
N GLY A 199 0.69 -9.69 -16.17
CA GLY A 199 -0.76 -9.84 -16.29
C GLY A 199 -1.28 -11.12 -15.63
N TYR A 200 -2.14 -11.83 -16.35
CA TYR A 200 -2.68 -13.14 -15.93
C TYR A 200 -1.99 -14.31 -16.66
N ASP A 201 -0.84 -14.07 -17.30
CA ASP A 201 -0.06 -15.12 -17.96
C ASP A 201 1.02 -15.63 -17.00
N LEU A 202 0.89 -16.91 -16.62
CA LEU A 202 1.83 -17.55 -15.68
C LEU A 202 3.26 -17.60 -16.25
N ASN A 203 3.43 -17.87 -17.54
CA ASN A 203 4.75 -17.99 -18.15
C ASN A 203 5.50 -16.65 -18.13
N GLN A 204 4.79 -15.54 -18.42
CA GLN A 204 5.36 -14.20 -18.35
C GLN A 204 5.74 -13.82 -16.91
N ARG A 205 4.93 -14.20 -15.93
CA ARG A 205 5.24 -13.96 -14.52
C ARG A 205 6.43 -14.78 -14.04
N ILE A 206 6.51 -16.07 -14.39
CA ILE A 206 7.65 -16.94 -14.11
C ILE A 206 8.92 -16.34 -14.70
N HIS A 207 8.88 -15.95 -15.98
CA HIS A 207 10.01 -15.31 -16.65
C HIS A 207 10.46 -14.02 -15.94
N CYS A 208 9.50 -13.20 -15.49
CA CYS A 208 9.79 -12.00 -14.72
C CYS A 208 10.47 -12.33 -13.38
N CYS A 209 9.97 -13.34 -12.65
CA CYS A 209 10.52 -13.77 -11.37
C CYS A 209 11.96 -14.27 -11.50
N GLU A 210 12.24 -15.14 -12.48
CA GLU A 210 13.59 -15.66 -12.73
C GLU A 210 14.60 -14.54 -12.97
N LYS A 211 14.23 -13.55 -13.80
CA LYS A 211 15.09 -12.42 -14.12
C LYS A 211 15.28 -11.46 -12.95
N LEU A 212 14.24 -11.20 -12.16
CA LEU A 212 14.34 -10.38 -10.95
C LEU A 212 15.18 -11.07 -9.86
N ASN A 213 15.07 -12.39 -9.70
CA ASN A 213 15.88 -13.15 -8.75
C ASN A 213 17.38 -13.06 -9.09
N GLY A 214 17.72 -12.98 -10.38
CA GLY A 214 19.10 -12.73 -10.83
C GLY A 214 19.66 -11.35 -10.49
N LEU A 215 18.82 -10.38 -10.09
CA LEU A 215 19.26 -9.04 -9.68
C LEU A 215 19.58 -9.02 -8.17
N THR A 216 20.78 -9.49 -7.80
CA THR A 216 21.22 -9.53 -6.41
C THR A 216 21.24 -8.12 -5.79
N GLY A 217 20.50 -7.93 -4.68
CA GLY A 217 20.44 -6.66 -3.95
C GLY A 217 19.04 -6.05 -3.84
N LEU A 218 18.05 -6.57 -4.58
CA LEU A 218 16.65 -6.24 -4.33
C LEU A 218 16.27 -6.61 -2.88
N GLN A 219 15.55 -5.71 -2.21
CA GLN A 219 15.10 -5.87 -0.83
C GLN A 219 13.76 -6.59 -0.72
N GLY A 220 13.03 -6.67 -1.83
CA GLY A 220 11.72 -7.30 -1.91
C GLY A 220 11.12 -7.22 -3.31
N TYR A 221 9.88 -7.70 -3.41
CA TYR A 221 9.13 -7.80 -4.65
C TYR A 221 7.75 -7.16 -4.51
N VAL A 222 7.34 -6.41 -5.53
CA VAL A 222 5.99 -5.86 -5.67
C VAL A 222 5.26 -6.65 -6.73
N PHE A 223 4.02 -7.03 -6.47
CA PHE A 223 3.16 -7.76 -7.42
C PHE A 223 2.16 -6.80 -8.05
N GLU A 224 2.32 -6.50 -9.34
CA GLU A 224 1.40 -5.63 -10.07
C GLU A 224 0.93 -6.25 -11.40
N GLY A 225 0.04 -5.55 -12.10
CA GLY A 225 -0.50 -5.98 -13.38
C GLY A 225 -1.74 -6.87 -13.28
N PHE A 226 -2.40 -6.91 -12.11
CA PHE A 226 -3.66 -7.64 -11.94
C PHE A 226 -4.91 -6.76 -12.04
N HIS A 227 -4.77 -5.46 -11.76
CA HIS A 227 -5.84 -4.45 -11.77
C HIS A 227 -5.29 -3.07 -12.16
N SER A 228 -6.18 -2.12 -12.35
CA SER A 228 -5.85 -0.72 -12.69
C SER A 228 -5.97 0.22 -11.50
N PHE A 229 -5.74 -0.26 -10.28
CA PHE A 229 -5.88 0.49 -9.01
C PHE A 229 -7.26 1.15 -8.79
N GLY A 230 -7.42 1.90 -7.70
CA GLY A 230 -8.72 2.43 -7.28
C GLY A 230 -9.60 1.30 -6.73
N ASP A 231 -10.77 1.09 -7.33
CA ASP A 231 -11.67 0.00 -6.92
C ASP A 231 -11.18 -1.36 -7.45
N VAL A 232 -10.84 -2.26 -6.54
CA VAL A 232 -10.39 -3.63 -6.83
C VAL A 232 -11.37 -4.70 -6.35
N SER A 233 -12.62 -4.33 -6.08
CA SER A 233 -13.68 -5.25 -5.62
C SER A 233 -13.93 -6.41 -6.60
N ASN A 234 -13.82 -6.15 -7.90
CA ASN A 234 -14.06 -7.14 -8.96
C ASN A 234 -12.81 -7.96 -9.34
N LEU A 235 -11.72 -7.88 -8.56
CA LEU A 235 -10.52 -8.65 -8.83
C LEU A 235 -10.82 -10.16 -8.71
N PRO A 236 -10.50 -11.00 -9.72
CA PRO A 236 -10.68 -12.46 -9.63
C PRO A 236 -9.64 -13.07 -8.69
N LEU A 237 -9.86 -12.89 -7.39
CA LEU A 237 -8.85 -13.09 -6.34
C LEU A 237 -8.26 -14.50 -6.32
N ASN A 238 -9.08 -15.54 -6.50
CA ASN A 238 -8.59 -16.93 -6.52
C ASN A 238 -7.53 -17.16 -7.62
N HIS A 239 -7.73 -16.55 -8.80
CA HIS A 239 -6.76 -16.65 -9.89
C HIS A 239 -5.49 -15.84 -9.57
N VAL A 240 -5.63 -14.66 -8.98
CA VAL A 240 -4.50 -13.84 -8.52
C VAL A 240 -3.67 -14.58 -7.47
N VAL A 241 -4.32 -15.17 -6.46
CA VAL A 241 -3.68 -15.95 -5.40
C VAL A 241 -2.88 -17.11 -5.99
N SER A 242 -3.48 -17.88 -6.92
CA SER A 242 -2.78 -18.98 -7.59
C SER A 242 -1.53 -18.51 -8.35
N LEU A 243 -1.63 -17.43 -9.12
CA LEU A 243 -0.50 -16.85 -9.85
C LEU A 243 0.59 -16.32 -8.90
N VAL A 244 0.20 -15.66 -7.81
CA VAL A 244 1.13 -15.16 -6.78
C VAL A 244 1.87 -16.32 -6.13
N GLN A 245 1.17 -17.39 -5.73
CA GLN A 245 1.79 -18.57 -5.11
C GLN A 245 2.84 -19.20 -6.04
N SER A 246 2.51 -19.43 -7.32
CA SER A 246 3.49 -19.94 -8.30
C SER A 246 4.72 -19.05 -8.45
N CYS A 247 4.55 -17.72 -8.38
CA CYS A 247 5.69 -16.80 -8.41
C CYS A 247 6.54 -16.90 -7.15
N LEU A 248 5.90 -17.03 -5.99
CA LEU A 248 6.58 -17.05 -4.69
C LEU A 248 7.43 -18.30 -4.48
N GLU A 249 7.15 -19.40 -5.17
CA GLU A 249 8.01 -20.60 -5.19
C GLU A 249 9.37 -20.33 -5.86
N LEU A 250 9.45 -19.35 -6.76
CA LEU A 250 10.65 -19.00 -7.52
C LEU A 250 11.47 -17.86 -6.89
N LEU A 251 10.87 -17.15 -5.93
CA LEU A 251 11.46 -15.97 -5.30
C LEU A 251 12.00 -16.32 -3.91
N PRO A 252 13.12 -15.69 -3.51
CA PRO A 252 13.77 -15.99 -2.23
C PRO A 252 12.83 -15.73 -1.04
N THR A 253 12.90 -16.62 -0.05
CA THR A 253 11.97 -16.60 1.09
C THR A 253 12.28 -15.47 2.09
N ASP A 254 13.52 -14.99 2.11
CA ASP A 254 14.08 -13.93 2.95
C ASP A 254 13.92 -12.51 2.35
N ARG A 255 12.97 -12.34 1.43
CA ARG A 255 12.62 -11.05 0.83
C ARG A 255 11.15 -10.72 1.05
N LEU A 256 10.86 -9.44 1.28
CA LEU A 256 9.49 -8.95 1.50
C LEU A 256 8.67 -8.97 0.22
N ARG A 257 7.36 -9.20 0.37
CA ARG A 257 6.40 -9.20 -0.73
C ARG A 257 5.31 -8.19 -0.48
N TYR A 258 5.07 -7.32 -1.45
CA TYR A 258 4.04 -6.29 -1.42
C TYR A 258 3.07 -6.50 -2.58
N ILE A 259 1.77 -6.39 -2.33
CA ILE A 259 0.76 -6.25 -3.37
C ILE A 259 -0.01 -4.94 -3.14
N PRO A 260 0.20 -3.91 -3.97
CA PRO A 260 -0.52 -2.65 -3.86
C PRO A 260 -1.96 -2.81 -4.32
N GLY A 261 -2.90 -2.23 -3.60
CA GLY A 261 -4.30 -2.20 -3.99
C GLY A 261 -5.22 -1.89 -2.82
N ALA A 262 -6.35 -1.25 -3.11
CA ALA A 262 -7.39 -0.97 -2.12
C ALA A 262 -8.16 -2.25 -1.73
N PHE A 263 -7.45 -3.20 -1.11
CA PHE A 263 -8.00 -4.47 -0.71
C PHE A 263 -8.88 -4.33 0.52
N ASN A 264 -10.04 -4.97 0.46
CA ASN A 264 -10.92 -5.11 1.60
C ASN A 264 -10.35 -6.14 2.62
N PRO A 265 -10.91 -6.23 3.84
CA PRO A 265 -10.40 -7.13 4.87
C PRO A 265 -10.31 -8.61 4.47
N SER A 266 -11.32 -9.16 3.78
CA SER A 266 -11.30 -10.57 3.35
C SER A 266 -10.24 -10.81 2.27
N GLN A 267 -10.08 -9.89 1.32
CA GLN A 267 -9.03 -9.96 0.31
C GLN A 267 -7.64 -9.98 0.96
N ILE A 268 -7.42 -9.15 1.98
CA ILE A 268 -6.16 -9.11 2.74
C ILE A 268 -5.87 -10.45 3.41
N VAL A 269 -6.85 -11.08 4.06
CA VAL A 269 -6.65 -12.39 4.71
C VAL A 269 -6.21 -13.44 3.70
N GLN A 270 -6.87 -13.51 2.54
CA GLN A 270 -6.53 -14.49 1.49
C GLN A 270 -5.12 -14.25 0.91
N LEU A 271 -4.75 -13.01 0.66
CA LEU A 271 -3.41 -12.65 0.17
C LEU A 271 -2.33 -12.86 1.23
N ALA A 272 -2.62 -12.64 2.51
CA ALA A 272 -1.70 -12.92 3.61
C ALA A 272 -1.45 -14.43 3.73
N LYS A 273 -2.51 -15.25 3.62
CA LYS A 273 -2.42 -16.72 3.53
C LYS A 273 -1.61 -17.18 2.31
N ALA A 274 -1.72 -16.46 1.19
CA ALA A 274 -0.91 -16.71 -0.01
C ALA A 274 0.57 -16.34 0.16
N GLY A 275 0.94 -15.66 1.26
CA GLY A 275 2.32 -15.36 1.62
C GLY A 275 2.79 -13.95 1.29
N ILE A 276 1.86 -13.00 1.07
CA ILE A 276 2.18 -11.56 0.97
C ILE A 276 2.45 -10.98 2.37
N ASP A 277 3.47 -10.13 2.48
CA ASP A 277 3.94 -9.56 3.75
C ASP A 277 3.43 -8.13 3.99
N LEU A 278 3.32 -7.33 2.94
CA LEU A 278 2.98 -5.91 3.01
C LEU A 278 1.67 -5.63 2.29
N PHE A 279 0.84 -4.78 2.88
CA PHE A 279 -0.46 -4.33 2.38
C PHE A 279 -0.63 -2.84 2.63
N ASP A 280 -1.56 -2.17 1.99
CA ASP A 280 -1.79 -0.74 2.19
C ASP A 280 -3.19 -0.40 2.74
N SER A 281 -3.34 0.81 3.27
CA SER A 281 -4.58 1.29 3.89
C SER A 281 -5.46 2.11 2.96
N SER A 282 -5.29 2.03 1.64
CA SER A 282 -6.04 2.88 0.69
C SER A 282 -7.54 2.55 0.66
N PHE A 283 -7.94 1.30 0.90
CA PHE A 283 -9.36 0.94 1.01
C PHE A 283 -10.05 1.71 2.14
N ALA A 284 -9.40 1.81 3.30
CA ALA A 284 -9.93 2.52 4.45
C ALA A 284 -10.21 4.00 4.16
N THR A 285 -9.30 4.67 3.43
CA THR A 285 -9.43 6.09 3.05
C THR A 285 -10.44 6.29 1.92
N LEU A 286 -10.51 5.37 0.96
CA LEU A 286 -11.53 5.39 -0.10
C LEU A 286 -12.94 5.21 0.46
N GLU A 287 -13.15 4.27 1.38
CA GLU A 287 -14.46 4.06 2.01
C GLU A 287 -14.86 5.24 2.89
N ALA A 288 -13.92 5.84 3.63
CA ALA A 288 -14.20 7.06 4.38
C ALA A 288 -14.65 8.21 3.47
N GLY A 289 -14.01 8.34 2.29
CA GLY A 289 -14.38 9.31 1.26
C GLY A 289 -15.76 9.06 0.62
N LYS A 290 -16.33 7.85 0.74
CA LYS A 290 -17.69 7.49 0.32
C LYS A 290 -18.73 7.66 1.44
N GLY A 291 -18.30 8.03 2.65
CA GLY A 291 -19.19 8.14 3.80
C GLY A 291 -19.43 6.81 4.51
N ASN A 292 -18.51 5.84 4.34
CA ASN A 292 -18.66 4.49 4.85
C ASN A 292 -17.74 4.20 6.03
N ALA A 293 -18.28 3.50 7.04
CA ALA A 293 -17.52 2.96 8.16
C ALA A 293 -17.35 1.44 8.00
N ILE A 294 -16.12 0.96 8.15
CA ILE A 294 -15.79 -0.47 8.09
C ILE A 294 -15.94 -1.07 9.49
N PHE A 295 -16.45 -2.29 9.59
CA PHE A 295 -16.49 -3.04 10.85
C PHE A 295 -16.07 -4.48 10.63
N LEU A 296 -15.03 -4.91 11.33
CA LEU A 296 -14.53 -6.28 11.26
C LEU A 296 -15.36 -7.20 12.17
N ASN A 297 -15.54 -8.45 11.76
CA ASN A 297 -16.14 -9.46 12.61
C ASN A 297 -15.36 -9.59 13.95
N THR A 298 -16.07 -9.87 15.05
CA THR A 298 -15.47 -10.08 16.37
C THR A 298 -14.56 -11.31 16.42
N GLU A 299 -14.74 -12.27 15.52
CA GLU A 299 -13.91 -13.49 15.38
C GLU A 299 -12.82 -13.37 14.31
N PHE A 300 -12.66 -12.22 13.66
CA PHE A 300 -11.57 -11.97 12.71
C PHE A 300 -10.17 -12.28 13.30
N PRO A 301 -9.25 -12.91 12.54
CA PRO A 301 -9.37 -13.33 11.14
C PRO A 301 -9.93 -14.75 10.93
N LEU A 302 -10.37 -15.46 11.98
CA LEU A 302 -10.96 -16.80 11.84
C LEU A 302 -12.24 -16.74 11.01
N ASN A 303 -13.01 -15.68 11.21
CA ASN A 303 -14.06 -15.23 10.32
C ASN A 303 -13.60 -13.92 9.65
N ASP A 304 -13.26 -13.97 8.36
CA ASP A 304 -12.73 -12.84 7.59
C ASP A 304 -13.84 -11.93 7.04
N SER A 305 -15.10 -12.15 7.43
CA SER A 305 -16.20 -11.25 7.11
C SER A 305 -16.04 -9.87 7.76
N PHE A 306 -16.63 -8.89 7.11
CA PHE A 306 -16.67 -7.51 7.55
C PHE A 306 -17.94 -6.86 7.01
N GLU A 307 -18.35 -5.77 7.65
CA GLU A 307 -19.48 -4.95 7.23
C GLU A 307 -19.00 -3.58 6.75
N VAL A 308 -19.72 -3.02 5.79
CA VAL A 308 -19.57 -1.63 5.35
C VAL A 308 -20.86 -0.91 5.69
N ILE A 309 -20.81 -0.04 6.69
CA ILE A 309 -21.94 0.76 7.12
C ILE A 309 -21.91 2.07 6.32
N GLU A 310 -22.88 2.25 5.44
CA GLU A 310 -23.11 3.49 4.70
C GLU A 310 -23.63 4.60 5.64
N VAL A 311 -22.75 5.21 6.44
CA VAL A 311 -23.10 6.23 7.44
C VAL A 311 -23.76 7.44 6.78
N CYS A 312 -23.49 7.70 5.50
CA CYS A 312 -24.16 8.73 4.69
C CYS A 312 -25.67 8.51 4.49
N ASN A 313 -26.18 7.29 4.70
CA ASN A 313 -27.59 6.97 4.49
C ASN A 313 -28.50 7.66 5.54
N ALA A 314 -29.55 8.33 5.07
CA ALA A 314 -30.50 9.07 5.90
C ALA A 314 -31.17 8.23 7.02
N ARG A 315 -31.22 6.89 6.87
CA ARG A 315 -31.69 5.99 7.94
C ARG A 315 -30.90 6.13 9.25
N HIS A 316 -29.67 6.64 9.19
CA HIS A 316 -28.80 6.81 10.34
C HIS A 316 -28.94 8.16 11.05
N ALA A 317 -29.78 9.09 10.54
CA ALA A 317 -29.94 10.44 11.09
C ALA A 317 -30.42 10.48 12.55
N ARG A 318 -31.01 9.40 13.08
CA ARG A 318 -31.46 9.27 14.47
C ARG A 318 -30.77 8.13 15.24
N HIS A 319 -29.64 7.62 14.73
CA HIS A 319 -28.87 6.57 15.37
C HIS A 319 -27.87 7.14 16.39
N PHE A 320 -28.33 7.38 17.62
CA PHE A 320 -27.57 8.04 18.69
C PHE A 320 -26.61 7.13 19.48
N LEU A 321 -26.27 5.96 18.93
CA LEU A 321 -25.19 5.09 19.42
C LEU A 321 -23.89 5.42 18.67
N PRO A 322 -22.73 4.92 19.14
CA PRO A 322 -21.46 5.04 18.42
C PRO A 322 -21.56 4.66 16.94
N VAL A 323 -20.62 5.15 16.13
CA VAL A 323 -20.57 4.82 14.69
C VAL A 323 -20.59 3.31 14.48
N VAL A 324 -19.76 2.60 15.25
CA VAL A 324 -19.71 1.14 15.35
C VAL A 324 -19.68 0.76 16.82
N GLU A 325 -20.60 -0.09 17.25
CA GLU A 325 -20.65 -0.57 18.64
C GLU A 325 -19.47 -1.50 18.94
N GLY A 326 -18.86 -1.35 20.12
CA GLY A 326 -17.68 -2.13 20.53
C GLY A 326 -16.34 -1.63 19.97
N CYS A 327 -16.34 -0.59 19.13
CA CYS A 327 -15.11 0.08 18.68
C CYS A 327 -14.69 1.17 19.69
N ASP A 328 -13.42 1.18 20.09
CA ASP A 328 -12.86 2.12 21.08
C ASP A 328 -12.06 3.28 20.43
N CYS A 329 -12.09 3.40 19.10
CA CYS A 329 -11.40 4.46 18.38
C CYS A 329 -11.89 5.86 18.80
N TYR A 330 -11.07 6.89 18.55
CA TYR A 330 -11.43 8.29 18.86
C TYR A 330 -12.84 8.66 18.35
N THR A 331 -13.19 8.24 17.13
CA THR A 331 -14.50 8.54 16.55
C THR A 331 -15.65 7.87 17.32
N CYS A 332 -15.54 6.56 17.59
CA CYS A 332 -16.61 5.81 18.25
C CYS A 332 -16.74 6.14 19.74
N SER A 333 -15.64 6.56 20.39
CA SER A 333 -15.63 6.97 21.80
C SER A 333 -16.23 8.36 22.04
N ASN A 334 -16.30 9.23 21.03
CA ASN A 334 -16.70 10.63 21.20
C ASN A 334 -17.95 11.03 20.40
N TYR A 335 -18.32 10.30 19.35
CA TYR A 335 -19.36 10.71 18.42
C TYR A 335 -20.37 9.60 18.13
N THR A 336 -21.59 10.00 17.81
CA THR A 336 -22.67 9.10 17.41
C THR A 336 -22.71 8.94 15.90
N ARG A 337 -23.30 7.83 15.43
CA ARG A 337 -23.57 7.62 14.00
C ARG A 337 -24.45 8.72 13.41
N ALA A 338 -25.45 9.19 14.17
CA ALA A 338 -26.30 10.32 13.81
C ALA A 338 -25.51 11.61 13.58
N TYR A 339 -24.54 11.91 14.45
CA TYR A 339 -23.71 13.11 14.30
C TYR A 339 -22.83 13.05 13.05
N VAL A 340 -22.18 11.90 12.79
CA VAL A 340 -21.36 11.74 11.57
C VAL A 340 -22.24 11.79 10.31
N ASN A 341 -23.45 11.21 10.34
CA ASN A 341 -24.43 11.35 9.25
C ASN A 341 -24.84 12.81 9.03
N HIS A 342 -25.08 13.57 10.11
CA HIS A 342 -25.40 14.99 10.03
C HIS A 342 -24.27 15.78 9.37
N LEU A 343 -23.02 15.60 9.83
CA LEU A 343 -21.85 16.24 9.22
C LEU A 343 -21.74 15.92 7.72
N TRP A 344 -21.98 14.66 7.34
CA TRP A 344 -21.99 14.27 5.94
C TRP A 344 -23.10 15.01 5.16
N ALA A 345 -24.32 15.01 5.68
CA ALA A 345 -25.47 15.65 5.05
C ALA A 345 -25.31 17.19 4.91
N THR A 346 -24.56 17.82 5.81
CA THR A 346 -24.24 19.25 5.74
C THR A 346 -22.96 19.56 4.95
N ASN A 347 -22.36 18.56 4.29
CA ASN A 347 -21.09 18.67 3.54
C ASN A 347 -19.89 19.16 4.39
N GLU A 348 -19.87 18.81 5.68
CA GLU A 348 -18.75 19.11 6.57
C GLU A 348 -17.65 18.06 6.43
N LEU A 349 -16.43 18.51 6.12
CA LEU A 349 -15.26 17.64 5.88
C LEU A 349 -14.89 16.80 7.11
N LEU A 350 -15.27 17.25 8.31
CA LEU A 350 -15.08 16.52 9.55
C LEU A 350 -15.70 15.11 9.51
N SER A 351 -16.78 14.91 8.75
CA SER A 351 -17.36 13.57 8.53
C SER A 351 -16.34 12.59 7.97
N VAL A 352 -15.66 12.96 6.88
CA VAL A 352 -14.63 12.14 6.22
C VAL A 352 -13.43 11.94 7.13
N MET A 353 -13.01 12.96 7.88
CA MET A 353 -11.90 12.85 8.84
C MET A 353 -12.20 11.80 9.92
N LEU A 354 -13.38 11.88 10.54
CA LEU A 354 -13.82 10.94 11.58
C LEU A 354 -13.93 9.51 11.06
N LEU A 355 -14.47 9.32 9.86
CA LEU A 355 -14.53 8.01 9.21
C LEU A 355 -13.14 7.49 8.84
N THR A 356 -12.22 8.36 8.43
CA THR A 356 -10.83 7.98 8.12
C THR A 356 -10.12 7.48 9.38
N VAL A 357 -10.26 8.18 10.51
CA VAL A 357 -9.72 7.75 11.81
C VAL A 357 -10.28 6.37 12.20
N HIS A 358 -11.61 6.19 12.07
CA HIS A 358 -12.25 4.91 12.39
C HIS A 358 -11.78 3.77 11.48
N ASN A 359 -11.80 3.95 10.16
CA ASN A 359 -11.45 2.90 9.21
C ASN A 359 -9.97 2.50 9.32
N LEU A 360 -9.07 3.47 9.53
CA LEU A 360 -7.65 3.18 9.76
C LEU A 360 -7.45 2.44 11.08
N HIS A 361 -8.19 2.79 12.14
CA HIS A 361 -8.14 2.07 13.40
C HIS A 361 -8.52 0.59 13.20
N GLN A 362 -9.59 0.31 12.44
CA GLN A 362 -10.00 -1.05 12.11
C GLN A 362 -8.90 -1.81 11.37
N TYR A 363 -8.27 -1.19 10.37
CA TYR A 363 -7.18 -1.81 9.61
C TYR A 363 -5.93 -2.05 10.47
N LEU A 364 -5.55 -1.11 11.34
CA LEU A 364 -4.41 -1.31 12.24
C LEU A 364 -4.67 -2.49 13.21
N ASN A 365 -5.88 -2.55 13.77
CA ASN A 365 -6.28 -3.67 14.64
C ASN A 365 -6.29 -5.01 13.89
N MET A 366 -6.76 -4.99 12.64
CA MET A 366 -6.79 -6.16 11.76
C MET A 366 -5.43 -6.86 11.69
N PHE A 367 -4.36 -6.09 11.47
CA PHE A 367 -3.01 -6.64 11.37
C PHE A 367 -2.45 -7.13 12.70
N VAL A 368 -2.84 -6.51 13.83
CA VAL A 368 -2.52 -7.06 15.17
C VAL A 368 -3.17 -8.43 15.34
N ARG A 369 -4.45 -8.58 14.95
CA ARG A 369 -5.21 -9.83 15.07
C ARG A 369 -4.70 -10.91 14.10
N ILE A 370 -4.36 -10.54 12.87
CA ILE A 370 -3.75 -11.45 11.89
C ILE A 370 -2.43 -12.00 12.43
N ARG A 371 -1.53 -11.15 12.92
CA ARG A 371 -0.26 -11.62 13.48
C ARG A 371 -0.46 -12.54 14.68
N ALA A 372 -1.35 -12.20 15.60
CA ALA A 372 -1.66 -13.06 16.74
C ALA A 372 -2.22 -14.43 16.30
N ALA A 373 -3.11 -14.47 15.30
CA ALA A 373 -3.66 -15.72 14.78
C ALA A 373 -2.60 -16.58 14.07
N VAL A 374 -1.71 -15.94 13.30
CA VAL A 374 -0.60 -16.63 12.63
C VAL A 374 0.39 -17.17 13.65
N GLU A 375 0.75 -16.39 14.67
CA GLU A 375 1.61 -16.84 15.78
C GLU A 375 1.00 -18.01 16.54
N ALA A 376 -0.31 -17.98 16.84
CA ALA A 376 -0.98 -19.05 17.57
C ALA A 376 -1.05 -20.38 16.80
N ASN A 377 -0.94 -20.39 15.47
CA ASN A 377 -0.88 -21.62 14.67
C ASN A 377 0.55 -22.18 14.54
N PHE A 378 1.58 -21.42 14.93
CA PHE A 378 2.96 -21.89 14.94
C PHE A 378 3.35 -22.62 16.23
N TYR A 379 2.51 -22.54 17.26
CA TYR A 379 2.67 -23.20 18.57
C TYR A 379 1.55 -24.22 18.77
#